data_AF-A0A536EAB6-F1
#
_entry.id   AF-A0A536EAB6-F1
#
_cell.length_a   1.000
_cell.length_b   1.000
_cell.length_c   1.000
_cell.angle_alpha   90.00
_cell.angle_beta   90.00
_cell.angle_gamma   90.00
#
_symmetry.space_group_name_H-M   'P 1'
#
loop_
_entity.id
_entity.type
_entity.pdbx_description
1 polymer ?
#
loop_
_entity_poly.entity_id
_entity_poly.type
_entity_poly.pdbx_seq_one_letter_code
_entity_poly.pdbx_strand_id
1 'polypeptide(L)'
;MQTARAYRVAPMCTTQSDPLKDNCITVLPATLATVHFSTSTGSTRAYLRVRVGAVELAADLDSVSSGDKNLLQPGSALSASVYQQQITAIDVYGHRWLSSANPTVEESRDGMVALLMLGLGTLGLVLALFGGGWLAAVGMHFATAQPAVASPELSPVRVGTIYPLTVRPRSAFRPKLLFIVPALAVGAVQLYLHTRFQGVGLVIAASVMLLLACSFGLRWRYLRTARMFVDDFNVGQSGLFVSRRTVPRSEVARIFICAVTQPRGPVSHRVLALDRNGDALVRVTGEDFLMDEVTAVAHDLSVPIEGSWDQAFTPSQLRSRFPAAAGWFEAHAQPIGVGLGIALCLIVTIWLLTTH
;
A
#
# COMPACT_ATOMS: atom_id res chain seq x y z
N MET A 1 -5.29 10.57 -27.03
CA MET A 1 -3.97 11.07 -27.52
C MET A 1 -4.02 11.64 -28.95
N GLN A 2 -4.58 10.96 -29.96
CA GLN A 2 -4.61 11.52 -31.33
C GLN A 2 -5.44 12.81 -31.47
N THR A 3 -6.57 12.93 -30.78
CA THR A 3 -7.47 14.10 -30.79
C THR A 3 -6.83 15.35 -30.18
N ALA A 4 -6.15 15.22 -29.04
CA ALA A 4 -5.48 16.34 -28.39
C ALA A 4 -4.29 16.90 -29.19
N ARG A 5 -3.51 16.01 -29.83
CA ARG A 5 -2.44 16.43 -30.74
C ARG A 5 -2.99 17.15 -31.95
N ALA A 6 -4.06 16.64 -32.55
CA ALA A 6 -4.74 17.29 -33.68
C ALA A 6 -5.28 18.69 -33.30
N TYR A 7 -5.86 18.83 -32.11
CA TYR A 7 -6.34 20.11 -31.61
C TYR A 7 -5.20 21.14 -31.41
N ARG A 8 -4.04 20.74 -30.86
CA ARG A 8 -2.92 21.67 -30.62
C ARG A 8 -2.30 22.24 -31.90
N VAL A 9 -2.36 21.48 -32.99
CA VAL A 9 -1.84 21.89 -34.31
C VAL A 9 -2.94 22.40 -35.24
N ALA A 10 -4.18 22.42 -34.77
CA ALA A 10 -5.32 22.88 -35.57
C ALA A 10 -5.14 24.38 -35.90
N PRO A 11 -5.15 24.76 -37.19
CA PRO A 11 -5.07 26.16 -37.58
C PRO A 11 -6.36 26.89 -37.20
N MET A 12 -6.30 28.22 -37.13
CA MET A 12 -7.52 29.04 -37.08
C MET A 12 -8.25 28.94 -38.43
N CYS A 13 -9.57 28.80 -38.40
CA CYS A 13 -10.35 28.75 -39.64
C CYS A 13 -10.24 30.09 -40.38
N THR A 14 -10.05 30.05 -41.70
CA THR A 14 -10.16 31.23 -42.57
C THR A 14 -11.64 31.48 -42.87
N THR A 15 -11.98 32.70 -43.28
CA THR A 15 -13.36 33.24 -43.41
C THR A 15 -14.27 32.51 -44.42
N GLN A 16 -13.83 31.39 -45.00
CA GLN A 16 -14.52 30.68 -46.08
C GLN A 16 -14.67 29.16 -45.85
N SER A 17 -14.20 28.62 -44.73
CA SER A 17 -14.37 27.20 -44.39
C SER A 17 -15.62 26.94 -43.55
N ASP A 18 -16.29 25.81 -43.82
CA ASP A 18 -17.46 25.36 -43.07
C ASP A 18 -17.00 24.84 -41.68
N PRO A 19 -17.32 25.55 -40.59
CA PRO A 19 -16.82 25.22 -39.25
C PRO A 19 -17.32 23.87 -38.72
N LEU A 20 -18.27 23.22 -39.41
CA LEU A 20 -18.77 21.89 -39.06
C LEU A 20 -17.94 20.73 -39.65
N LYS A 21 -17.04 20.97 -40.62
CA LYS A 21 -16.32 19.90 -41.35
C LYS A 21 -14.79 19.92 -41.19
N ASP A 22 -14.20 21.07 -40.90
CA ASP A 22 -12.74 21.21 -40.91
C ASP A 22 -12.12 21.12 -39.51
N ASN A 23 -10.93 20.51 -39.42
CA ASN A 23 -10.11 20.42 -38.20
C ASN A 23 -9.43 21.75 -37.87
N CYS A 24 -10.21 22.84 -37.78
CA CYS A 24 -9.74 24.18 -37.48
C CYS A 24 -10.51 24.78 -36.30
N ILE A 25 -9.90 25.75 -35.62
CA ILE A 25 -10.47 26.43 -34.46
C ILE A 25 -11.17 27.71 -34.96
N THR A 26 -12.44 27.88 -34.62
CA THR A 26 -13.17 29.15 -34.82
C THR A 26 -13.31 29.89 -33.51
N VAL A 27 -13.21 31.21 -33.57
CA VAL A 27 -13.48 32.10 -32.43
C VAL A 27 -14.69 32.95 -32.80
N LEU A 28 -15.81 32.71 -32.13
CA LEU A 28 -17.09 33.30 -32.47
C LEU A 28 -17.56 34.22 -31.34
N PRO A 29 -18.08 35.43 -31.65
CA PRO A 29 -18.75 36.26 -30.66
C PRO A 29 -20.03 35.55 -30.23
N ALA A 30 -20.29 35.53 -28.92
CA ALA A 30 -21.41 34.83 -28.36
C ALA A 30 -21.96 35.54 -27.11
N THR A 31 -23.16 35.14 -26.71
CA THR A 31 -23.83 35.68 -25.53
C THR A 31 -24.20 34.54 -24.58
N LEU A 32 -23.96 34.75 -23.29
CA LEU A 32 -24.31 33.74 -22.29
C LEU A 32 -25.83 33.71 -22.10
N ALA A 33 -26.48 32.58 -22.36
CA ALA A 33 -27.93 32.44 -22.22
C ALA A 33 -28.31 32.01 -20.80
N THR A 34 -27.69 30.92 -20.30
CA THR A 34 -27.93 30.41 -18.95
C THR A 34 -26.64 29.89 -18.33
N VAL A 35 -26.56 29.96 -17.01
CA VAL A 35 -25.45 29.42 -16.21
C VAL A 35 -25.99 28.73 -14.97
N HIS A 36 -25.50 27.52 -14.73
CA HIS A 36 -25.77 26.77 -13.51
C HIS A 36 -24.45 26.37 -12.87
N PHE A 37 -24.25 26.77 -11.62
CA PHE A 37 -23.07 26.39 -10.85
C PHE A 37 -23.38 25.18 -9.98
N SER A 38 -22.50 24.18 -10.02
CA SER A 38 -22.49 23.06 -9.08
C SER A 38 -21.23 23.18 -8.23
N THR A 39 -21.38 23.27 -6.91
CA THR A 39 -20.24 23.40 -5.99
C THR A 39 -20.10 22.09 -5.20
N SER A 40 -18.94 21.46 -5.28
CA SER A 40 -18.56 20.32 -4.44
C SER A 40 -17.43 20.73 -3.48
N THR A 41 -17.04 19.83 -2.56
CA THR A 41 -15.92 20.01 -1.65
C THR A 41 -14.60 20.14 -2.41
N GLY A 42 -14.27 21.37 -2.84
CA GLY A 42 -12.98 21.72 -3.45
C GLY A 42 -13.03 22.22 -4.88
N SER A 43 -14.17 22.14 -5.58
CA SER A 43 -14.31 22.69 -6.94
C SER A 43 -15.72 23.27 -7.20
N THR A 44 -15.80 24.25 -8.10
CA THR A 44 -17.08 24.70 -8.65
C THR A 44 -17.07 24.42 -10.15
N ARG A 45 -18.03 23.63 -10.62
CA ARG A 45 -18.33 23.47 -12.04
C ARG A 45 -19.38 24.47 -12.51
N ALA A 46 -19.30 24.88 -13.77
CA ALA A 46 -20.30 25.73 -14.39
C ALA A 46 -20.82 25.10 -15.68
N TYR A 47 -22.12 24.82 -15.71
CA TYR A 47 -22.85 24.40 -16.90
C TYR A 47 -23.43 25.63 -17.58
N LEU A 48 -22.96 25.91 -18.79
CA LEU A 48 -23.30 27.10 -19.54
C LEU A 48 -24.09 26.71 -20.79
N ARG A 49 -25.10 27.51 -21.13
CA ARG A 49 -25.61 27.56 -22.50
C ARG A 49 -25.25 28.89 -23.12
N VAL A 50 -24.63 28.82 -24.29
CA VAL A 50 -24.04 29.94 -24.99
C VAL A 50 -24.72 30.07 -26.35
N ARG A 51 -25.22 31.27 -26.67
CA ARG A 51 -25.84 31.57 -27.95
C ARG A 51 -24.82 32.17 -28.91
N VAL A 52 -24.55 31.47 -30.00
CA VAL A 52 -23.63 31.84 -31.08
C VAL A 52 -24.45 32.08 -32.34
N GLY A 53 -24.72 33.35 -32.64
CA GLY A 53 -25.68 33.70 -33.69
C GLY A 53 -27.08 33.16 -33.39
N ALA A 54 -27.60 32.28 -34.26
CA ALA A 54 -28.91 31.64 -34.10
C ALA A 54 -28.87 30.28 -33.37
N VAL A 55 -27.67 29.75 -33.07
CA VAL A 55 -27.49 28.41 -32.49
C VAL A 55 -27.16 28.53 -31.01
N GLU A 56 -27.73 27.65 -30.20
CA GLU A 56 -27.40 27.53 -28.77
C GLU A 56 -26.55 26.28 -28.55
N LEU A 57 -25.39 26.46 -27.95
CA LEU A 57 -24.41 25.41 -27.66
C LEU A 57 -24.21 25.27 -26.16
N ALA A 58 -24.01 24.05 -25.69
CA ALA A 58 -23.68 23.77 -24.31
C ALA A 58 -22.16 23.76 -24.10
N ALA A 59 -21.71 24.28 -22.96
CA ALA A 59 -20.34 24.16 -22.48
C ALA A 59 -20.34 23.81 -21.00
N ASP A 60 -19.40 22.98 -20.58
CA ASP A 60 -19.21 22.63 -19.17
C ASP A 60 -17.78 23.01 -18.77
N LEU A 61 -17.67 23.81 -17.71
CA LEU A 61 -16.39 24.29 -17.19
C LEU A 61 -16.08 23.54 -15.90
N ASP A 62 -15.00 22.76 -15.91
CA ASP A 62 -14.62 21.88 -14.79
C ASP A 62 -14.15 22.64 -13.54
N SER A 63 -13.63 23.87 -13.69
CA SER A 63 -13.10 24.66 -12.58
C SER A 63 -13.31 26.16 -12.81
N VAL A 64 -14.28 26.73 -12.09
CA VAL A 64 -14.51 28.17 -12.02
C VAL A 64 -14.16 28.65 -10.60
N SER A 65 -13.29 29.65 -10.48
CA SER A 65 -12.94 30.20 -9.18
C SER A 65 -14.15 30.91 -8.56
N SER A 66 -14.24 30.93 -7.23
CA SER A 66 -15.39 31.57 -6.56
C SER A 66 -15.48 33.08 -6.86
N GLY A 67 -14.35 33.74 -7.12
CA GLY A 67 -14.31 35.17 -7.50
C GLY A 67 -14.81 35.41 -8.93
N ASP A 68 -14.65 34.45 -9.83
CA ASP A 68 -15.01 34.56 -11.24
C ASP A 68 -16.49 34.33 -11.52
N LYS A 69 -17.26 33.80 -10.56
CA LYS A 69 -18.70 33.54 -10.72
C LYS A 69 -19.46 34.78 -11.16
N ASN A 70 -19.02 35.96 -10.69
CA ASN A 70 -19.65 37.24 -11.02
C ASN A 70 -19.41 37.69 -12.47
N LEU A 71 -18.39 37.15 -13.14
CA LEU A 71 -18.09 37.46 -14.54
C LEU A 71 -19.01 36.70 -15.51
N LEU A 72 -19.54 35.55 -15.07
CA LEU A 72 -20.40 34.67 -15.84
C LEU A 72 -21.87 34.93 -15.49
N GLN A 73 -22.44 36.01 -16.03
CA GLN A 73 -23.86 36.33 -15.88
C GLN A 73 -24.63 36.15 -17.20
N PRO A 74 -25.88 35.68 -17.16
CA PRO A 74 -26.75 35.67 -18.34
C PRO A 74 -26.79 37.06 -19.01
N GLY A 75 -26.63 37.09 -20.32
CA GLY A 75 -26.55 38.32 -21.12
C GLY A 75 -25.13 38.85 -21.35
N SER A 76 -24.11 38.34 -20.64
CA SER A 76 -22.72 38.77 -20.86
C SER A 76 -22.25 38.42 -22.28
N ALA A 77 -21.60 39.39 -22.92
CA ALA A 77 -20.90 39.19 -24.18
C ALA A 77 -19.59 38.44 -23.93
N LEU A 78 -19.32 37.41 -24.72
CA LEU A 78 -18.15 36.57 -24.59
C LEU A 78 -17.64 36.09 -25.94
N SER A 79 -16.45 35.51 -25.95
CA SER A 79 -15.89 34.85 -27.11
C SER A 79 -15.83 33.35 -26.88
N ALA A 80 -16.44 32.56 -27.77
CA ALA A 80 -16.41 31.11 -27.70
C ALA A 80 -15.45 30.55 -28.75
N SER A 81 -14.46 29.78 -28.31
CA SER A 81 -13.64 28.95 -29.19
C SER A 81 -14.37 27.65 -29.47
N VAL A 82 -14.64 27.35 -30.74
CA VAL A 82 -15.35 26.14 -31.18
C VAL A 82 -14.43 25.30 -32.06
N TYR A 83 -14.39 24.00 -31.76
CA TYR A 83 -13.68 22.99 -32.54
C TYR A 83 -14.59 21.77 -32.68
N GLN A 84 -14.80 21.28 -33.90
CA GLN A 84 -15.68 20.13 -34.19
C GLN A 84 -17.07 20.26 -33.52
N GLN A 85 -17.69 21.43 -33.62
CA GLN A 85 -19.03 21.75 -33.06
C GLN A 85 -19.13 21.76 -31.53
N GLN A 86 -18.00 21.65 -30.83
CA GLN A 86 -17.96 21.72 -29.37
C GLN A 86 -17.22 22.98 -28.92
N ILE A 87 -17.75 23.63 -27.89
CA ILE A 87 -17.06 24.76 -27.27
C ILE A 87 -15.87 24.20 -26.49
N THR A 88 -14.65 24.61 -26.86
CA THR A 88 -13.41 24.16 -26.21
C THR A 88 -12.84 25.20 -25.25
N ALA A 89 -13.17 26.48 -25.42
CA ALA A 89 -12.81 27.54 -24.49
C ALA A 89 -13.80 28.70 -24.56
N ILE A 90 -13.94 29.41 -23.44
CA ILE A 90 -14.74 30.63 -23.32
C ILE A 90 -13.84 31.72 -22.77
N ASP A 91 -13.86 32.90 -23.40
CA ASP A 91 -13.17 34.09 -22.95
C ASP A 91 -14.18 35.19 -22.58
N VAL A 92 -14.12 35.68 -21.35
CA VAL A 92 -14.94 36.80 -20.86
C VAL A 92 -14.01 37.82 -20.20
N TYR A 93 -13.95 39.03 -20.75
CA TYR A 93 -13.10 40.11 -20.22
C TYR A 93 -11.62 39.73 -20.04
N GLY A 94 -11.06 38.89 -20.91
CA GLY A 94 -9.67 38.45 -20.84
C GLY A 94 -9.43 37.27 -19.88
N HIS A 95 -10.48 36.76 -19.24
CA HIS A 95 -10.44 35.52 -18.48
C HIS A 95 -10.85 34.37 -19.37
N ARG A 96 -9.95 33.41 -19.56
CA ARG A 96 -10.17 32.24 -20.42
C ARG A 96 -10.39 30.98 -19.60
N TRP A 97 -11.56 30.38 -19.72
CA TRP A 97 -11.87 29.06 -19.16
C TRP A 97 -11.85 28.01 -20.27
N LEU A 98 -11.31 26.84 -19.96
CA LEU A 98 -11.34 25.68 -20.86
C LEU A 98 -12.56 24.82 -20.54
N SER A 99 -13.25 24.38 -21.57
CA SER A 99 -14.38 23.46 -21.47
C SER A 99 -13.90 22.03 -21.26
N SER A 100 -14.72 21.20 -20.61
CA SER A 100 -14.48 19.76 -20.47
C SER A 100 -14.42 19.03 -21.81
N ALA A 101 -15.08 19.58 -22.84
CA ALA A 101 -15.01 19.14 -24.23
C ALA A 101 -13.69 19.50 -24.93
N ASN A 102 -12.77 20.20 -24.26
CA ASN A 102 -11.47 20.51 -24.81
C ASN A 102 -10.59 19.25 -24.84
N PRO A 103 -10.12 18.79 -26.02
CA PRO A 103 -9.33 17.57 -26.12
C PRO A 103 -8.04 17.57 -25.27
N THR A 104 -7.48 18.75 -24.98
CA THR A 104 -6.29 18.87 -24.11
C THR A 104 -6.61 18.69 -22.63
N VAL A 105 -7.83 19.06 -22.20
CA VAL A 105 -8.31 18.83 -20.82
C VAL A 105 -8.58 17.34 -20.65
N GLU A 106 -9.27 16.73 -21.61
CA GLU A 106 -9.56 15.29 -21.62
C GLU A 106 -8.27 14.44 -21.59
N GLU A 107 -7.27 14.75 -22.42
CA GLU A 107 -5.98 14.06 -22.40
C GLU A 107 -5.26 14.18 -21.05
N SER A 108 -5.36 15.34 -20.39
CA SER A 108 -4.77 15.52 -19.06
C SER A 108 -5.48 14.67 -18.00
N ARG A 109 -6.80 14.54 -18.11
CA ARG A 109 -7.64 13.74 -17.19
C ARG A 109 -7.35 12.26 -17.35
N ASP A 110 -7.31 11.77 -18.58
CA ASP A 110 -7.01 10.36 -18.88
C ASP A 110 -5.58 9.98 -18.47
N GLY A 111 -4.62 10.88 -18.71
CA GLY A 111 -3.25 10.71 -18.25
C GLY A 111 -3.14 10.61 -16.73
N MET A 112 -3.93 11.40 -16.00
CA MET A 112 -3.98 11.35 -14.53
C MET A 112 -4.58 10.04 -14.02
N VAL A 113 -5.69 9.57 -14.61
CA VAL A 113 -6.30 8.28 -14.26
C VAL A 113 -5.33 7.13 -14.53
N ALA A 114 -4.65 7.14 -15.68
CA ALA A 114 -3.66 6.13 -16.02
C ALA A 114 -2.47 6.12 -15.05
N LEU A 115 -1.95 7.29 -14.67
CA LEU A 115 -0.86 7.42 -13.71
C LEU A 115 -1.27 6.91 -12.31
N LEU A 116 -2.49 7.23 -11.86
CA LEU A 116 -3.03 6.74 -10.59
C LEU A 116 -3.20 5.22 -10.61
N MET A 117 -3.74 4.65 -11.69
CA MET A 117 -3.89 3.21 -11.84
C MET A 117 -2.54 2.49 -11.88
N LEU A 118 -1.52 3.07 -12.53
CA LEU A 118 -0.14 2.57 -12.50
C LEU A 118 0.47 2.66 -11.10
N GLY A 119 0.26 3.79 -10.40
CA GLY A 119 0.71 3.97 -9.01
C GLY A 119 0.08 2.97 -8.04
N LEU A 120 -1.22 2.69 -8.17
CA LEU A 120 -1.93 1.70 -7.38
C LEU A 120 -1.54 0.27 -7.74
N GLY A 121 -1.41 -0.02 -9.03
CA GLY A 121 -0.96 -1.33 -9.51
C GLY A 121 0.45 -1.65 -9.02
N THR A 122 1.37 -0.67 -9.07
CA THR A 122 2.73 -0.83 -8.56
C THR A 122 2.76 -0.95 -7.03
N LEU A 123 1.99 -0.14 -6.30
CA LEU A 123 1.88 -0.26 -4.84
C LEU A 123 1.29 -1.61 -4.42
N GLY A 124 0.25 -2.06 -5.11
CA GLY A 124 -0.38 -3.38 -4.91
C GLY A 124 0.59 -4.52 -5.23
N LEU A 125 1.37 -4.40 -6.30
CA LEU A 125 2.41 -5.37 -6.65
C LEU A 125 3.52 -5.40 -5.60
N VAL A 126 3.97 -4.24 -5.10
CA VAL A 126 4.97 -4.15 -4.02
C VAL A 126 4.42 -4.75 -2.73
N LEU A 127 3.17 -4.47 -2.36
CA LEU A 127 2.52 -5.08 -1.21
C LEU A 127 2.32 -6.60 -1.40
N ALA A 128 2.04 -7.08 -2.60
CA ALA A 128 1.90 -8.51 -2.87
C ALA A 128 3.24 -9.26 -2.82
N LEU A 129 4.28 -8.69 -3.44
CA LEU A 129 5.62 -9.28 -3.50
C LEU A 129 6.36 -9.19 -2.16
N PHE A 130 6.21 -8.08 -1.45
CA PHE A 130 6.93 -7.84 -0.19
C PHE A 130 6.06 -8.03 1.04
N GLY A 131 4.75 -7.77 1.01
CA GLY A 131 3.88 -7.89 2.20
C GLY A 131 3.72 -9.33 2.69
N GLY A 132 3.68 -10.33 1.81
CA GLY A 132 3.65 -11.74 2.21
C GLY A 132 4.93 -12.17 2.93
N GLY A 133 6.10 -11.72 2.44
CA GLY A 133 7.39 -11.98 3.07
C GLY A 133 7.63 -11.12 4.31
N TRP A 134 7.14 -9.88 4.33
CA TRP A 134 7.37 -8.92 5.41
C TRP A 134 6.47 -9.18 6.61
N LEU A 135 5.20 -9.57 6.42
CA LEU A 135 4.33 -10.02 7.51
C LEU A 135 4.85 -11.33 8.14
N ALA A 136 5.42 -12.23 7.32
CA ALA A 136 6.12 -13.41 7.80
C ALA A 136 7.43 -13.06 8.56
N ALA A 137 8.20 -12.09 8.07
CA ALA A 137 9.46 -11.63 8.67
C ALA A 137 9.29 -10.71 9.89
N VAL A 138 8.12 -10.06 10.05
CA VAL A 138 7.75 -9.30 11.26
C VAL A 138 7.25 -10.23 12.37
N GLY A 139 7.22 -11.55 12.14
CA GLY A 139 7.00 -12.52 13.21
C GLY A 139 5.62 -12.38 13.86
N MET A 140 4.61 -11.93 13.11
CA MET A 140 3.22 -11.97 13.58
C MET A 140 2.71 -13.41 13.55
N HIS A 141 3.22 -14.20 14.48
CA HIS A 141 2.81 -15.58 14.70
C HIS A 141 1.69 -15.58 15.74
N PHE A 142 0.46 -15.33 15.28
CA PHE A 142 -0.71 -15.71 16.06
C PHE A 142 -0.92 -17.20 15.86
N ALA A 143 -0.51 -18.00 16.84
CA ALA A 143 -1.00 -19.35 16.97
C ALA A 143 -2.35 -19.27 17.68
N THR A 144 -3.41 -19.75 17.03
CA THR A 144 -4.71 -19.96 17.67
C THR A 144 -4.51 -20.98 18.79
N ALA A 145 -4.69 -20.55 20.03
CA ALA A 145 -4.48 -21.37 21.21
C ALA A 145 -5.45 -22.55 21.24
N GLN A 146 -4.95 -23.76 21.51
CA GLN A 146 -5.70 -24.69 22.34
C GLN A 146 -5.56 -24.21 23.79
N PRO A 147 -6.65 -24.08 24.55
CA PRO A 147 -6.56 -23.71 25.95
C PRO A 147 -5.73 -24.77 26.68
N ALA A 148 -4.63 -24.34 27.31
CA ALA A 148 -3.86 -25.18 28.18
C ALA A 148 -4.79 -25.69 29.29
N VAL A 149 -4.93 -27.00 29.39
CA VAL A 149 -5.57 -27.66 30.53
C VAL A 149 -4.79 -27.23 31.76
N ALA A 150 -5.48 -26.58 32.70
CA ALA A 150 -4.90 -26.09 33.94
C ALA A 150 -4.18 -27.24 34.67
N SER A 151 -2.85 -27.21 34.70
CA SER A 151 -2.07 -28.04 35.61
C SER A 151 -2.04 -27.40 37.00
N PRO A 152 -2.10 -28.21 38.07
CA PRO A 152 -2.27 -27.72 39.44
C PRO A 152 -1.04 -26.95 39.92
N GLU A 153 -1.28 -25.86 40.64
CA GLU A 153 -0.27 -25.04 41.32
C GLU A 153 0.61 -25.90 42.24
N LEU A 154 1.91 -26.00 41.92
CA LEU A 154 2.93 -26.37 42.90
C LEU A 154 3.69 -25.12 43.37
N SER A 155 3.83 -25.03 44.69
CA SER A 155 4.39 -23.91 45.45
C SER A 155 5.80 -23.47 45.02
N PRO A 156 6.17 -22.19 45.24
CA PRO A 156 7.45 -21.64 44.80
C PRO A 156 8.59 -22.11 45.69
N VAL A 157 9.39 -23.06 45.20
CA VAL A 157 10.74 -23.31 45.72
C VAL A 157 11.59 -22.10 45.34
N ARG A 158 12.09 -21.34 46.33
CA ARG A 158 13.10 -20.31 46.12
C ARG A 158 14.44 -20.98 45.77
N VAL A 159 14.65 -21.22 44.49
CA VAL A 159 15.98 -21.51 43.93
C VAL A 159 16.70 -20.17 43.74
N GLY A 160 17.99 -20.12 44.11
CA GLY A 160 18.83 -18.94 43.95
C GLY A 160 18.76 -18.41 42.52
N THR A 161 18.81 -17.09 42.36
CA THR A 161 18.67 -16.39 41.06
C THR A 161 19.75 -16.80 40.07
N ILE A 162 19.53 -17.93 39.39
CA ILE A 162 20.10 -18.23 38.08
C ILE A 162 19.32 -17.31 37.14
N TYR A 163 20.00 -16.32 36.57
CA TYR A 163 19.34 -15.40 35.64
C TYR A 163 18.86 -16.21 34.43
N PRO A 164 17.56 -16.14 34.07
CA PRO A 164 17.04 -16.88 32.94
C PRO A 164 17.82 -16.52 31.69
N LEU A 165 18.21 -17.51 30.88
CA LEU A 165 18.90 -17.29 29.62
C LEU A 165 17.93 -16.55 28.68
N THR A 166 18.13 -15.25 28.53
CA THR A 166 17.34 -14.43 27.60
C THR A 166 18.12 -14.17 26.34
N VAL A 167 17.67 -14.77 25.23
CA VAL A 167 18.20 -14.46 23.90
C VAL A 167 17.30 -13.41 23.25
N ARG A 168 17.92 -12.29 22.86
CA ARG A 168 17.22 -11.23 22.15
C ARG A 168 17.49 -11.39 20.66
N PRO A 169 16.47 -11.21 19.80
CA PRO A 169 16.68 -11.21 18.37
C PRO A 169 17.68 -10.11 18.03
N ARG A 170 18.81 -10.49 17.44
CA ARG A 170 19.73 -9.53 16.85
C ARG A 170 19.20 -9.25 15.47
N SER A 171 18.95 -7.97 15.17
CA SER A 171 18.53 -7.64 13.82
C SER A 171 19.69 -8.00 12.90
N ALA A 172 19.56 -9.08 12.14
CA ALA A 172 20.33 -9.29 10.94
C ALA A 172 19.87 -8.20 9.97
N PHE A 173 20.37 -6.98 10.17
CA PHE A 173 19.95 -5.81 9.44
C PHE A 173 20.43 -6.01 8.01
N ARG A 174 19.59 -6.62 7.17
CA ARG A 174 19.90 -6.80 5.76
C ARG A 174 20.02 -5.40 5.17
N PRO A 175 21.22 -4.96 4.74
CA PRO A 175 21.45 -3.58 4.29
C PRO A 175 20.56 -3.20 3.11
N LYS A 176 19.97 -4.18 2.42
CA LYS A 176 18.95 -3.98 1.37
C LYS A 176 17.79 -3.08 1.80
N LEU A 177 17.31 -3.17 3.04
CA LEU A 177 16.23 -2.28 3.54
C LEU A 177 16.69 -0.83 3.71
N LEU A 178 17.99 -0.61 3.99
CA LEU A 178 18.60 0.72 4.05
C LEU A 178 18.68 1.38 2.67
N PHE A 179 18.66 0.61 1.58
CA PHE A 179 18.64 1.15 0.21
C PHE A 179 17.22 1.30 -0.36
N ILE A 180 16.30 0.42 0.01
CA ILE A 180 14.90 0.45 -0.47
C ILE A 180 14.16 1.67 0.06
N VAL A 181 14.34 2.03 1.33
CA VAL A 181 13.63 3.17 1.94
C VAL A 181 14.04 4.51 1.31
N PRO A 182 15.34 4.83 1.13
CA PRO A 182 15.76 6.03 0.39
C PRO A 182 15.34 5.99 -1.07
N ALA A 183 15.43 4.85 -1.75
CA ALA A 183 15.02 4.74 -3.15
C ALA A 183 13.51 5.02 -3.33
N LEU A 184 12.66 4.51 -2.43
CA LEU A 184 11.23 4.83 -2.41
C LEU A 184 10.96 6.29 -2.05
N ALA A 185 11.71 6.87 -1.13
CA ALA A 185 11.59 8.28 -0.78
C ALA A 185 11.99 9.18 -1.98
N VAL A 186 13.11 8.88 -2.66
CA VAL A 186 13.53 9.58 -3.87
C VAL A 186 12.51 9.40 -4.99
N GLY A 187 11.97 8.19 -5.18
CA GLY A 187 10.91 7.94 -6.16
C GLY A 187 9.64 8.74 -5.85
N ALA A 188 9.24 8.85 -4.59
CA ALA A 188 8.10 9.65 -4.17
C ALA A 188 8.34 11.16 -4.37
N VAL A 189 9.54 11.65 -4.06
CA VAL A 189 9.94 13.05 -4.32
C VAL A 189 9.98 13.34 -5.81
N GLN A 190 10.50 12.43 -6.62
CA GLN A 190 10.57 12.61 -8.07
C GLN A 190 9.18 12.56 -8.71
N LEU A 191 8.29 11.69 -8.22
CA LEU A 191 6.88 11.69 -8.62
C LEU A 191 6.21 13.02 -8.28
N TYR A 192 6.42 13.54 -7.07
CA TYR A 192 5.91 14.85 -6.64
C TYR A 192 6.40 16.00 -7.53
N LEU A 193 7.69 16.02 -7.87
CA LEU A 193 8.29 17.05 -8.72
C LEU A 193 7.84 16.99 -10.19
N HIS A 194 7.48 15.80 -10.70
CA HIS A 194 7.04 15.63 -12.10
C HIS A 194 5.53 15.73 -12.30
N THR A 195 4.73 15.50 -11.27
CA THR A 195 3.28 15.69 -11.37
C THR A 195 2.95 17.19 -11.41
N ARG A 196 2.37 17.65 -12.53
CA ARG A 196 1.85 19.02 -12.72
C ARG A 196 0.78 19.45 -11.70
N PHE A 197 0.28 18.51 -10.89
CA PHE A 197 -0.73 18.71 -9.85
C PHE A 197 -0.11 18.45 -8.47
N GLN A 198 0.36 19.54 -7.83
CA GLN A 198 1.11 19.50 -6.57
C GLN A 198 0.34 18.82 -5.41
N GLY A 199 -1.00 18.82 -5.42
CA GLY A 199 -1.81 18.23 -4.35
C GLY A 199 -1.83 16.70 -4.33
N VAL A 200 -2.01 16.05 -5.49
CA VAL A 200 -2.14 14.58 -5.57
C VAL A 200 -0.81 13.89 -5.29
N GLY A 201 0.29 14.44 -5.82
CA GLY A 201 1.64 13.94 -5.54
C GLY A 201 1.97 13.96 -4.05
N LEU A 202 1.51 15.00 -3.33
CA LEU A 202 1.74 15.14 -1.89
C LEU A 202 0.99 14.05 -1.10
N VAL A 203 -0.26 13.74 -1.46
CA VAL A 203 -1.04 12.68 -0.80
C VAL A 203 -0.41 11.31 -1.00
N ILE A 204 0.04 10.99 -2.21
CA ILE A 204 0.71 9.73 -2.51
C ILE A 204 2.03 9.63 -1.73
N ALA A 205 2.86 10.68 -1.79
CA ALA A 205 4.13 10.71 -1.07
C ALA A 205 3.94 10.58 0.45
N ALA A 206 2.96 11.30 1.03
CA ALA A 206 2.62 11.22 2.44
C ALA A 206 2.13 9.81 2.82
N SER A 207 1.31 9.18 1.99
CA SER A 207 0.81 7.82 2.23
C SER A 207 1.93 6.78 2.22
N VAL A 208 2.84 6.86 1.26
CA VAL A 208 4.02 5.98 1.18
C VAL A 208 4.94 6.21 2.39
N MET A 209 5.22 7.46 2.76
CA MET A 209 6.04 7.79 3.92
C MET A 209 5.41 7.32 5.23
N LEU A 210 4.09 7.46 5.39
CA LEU A 210 3.36 6.96 6.55
C LEU A 210 3.45 5.43 6.64
N LEU A 211 3.26 4.73 5.52
CA LEU A 211 3.36 3.26 5.49
C LEU A 211 4.79 2.80 5.84
N LEU A 212 5.81 3.49 5.32
CA LEU A 212 7.21 3.22 5.66
C LEU A 212 7.48 3.49 7.15
N ALA A 213 7.02 4.62 7.70
CA ALA A 213 7.17 4.97 9.11
C ALA A 213 6.47 3.96 10.03
N CYS A 214 5.23 3.58 9.72
CA CYS A 214 4.49 2.53 10.43
C CYS A 214 5.25 1.20 10.38
N SER A 215 5.74 0.81 9.19
CA SER A 215 6.46 -0.45 9.01
C SER A 215 7.75 -0.49 9.85
N PHE A 216 8.50 0.61 9.84
CA PHE A 216 9.72 0.78 10.64
C PHE A 216 9.40 0.80 12.13
N GLY A 217 8.37 1.53 12.55
CA GLY A 217 7.92 1.59 13.95
C GLY A 217 7.49 0.23 14.49
N LEU A 218 6.71 -0.54 13.72
CA LEU A 218 6.33 -1.91 14.09
C LEU A 218 7.56 -2.81 14.23
N ARG A 219 8.50 -2.77 13.27
CA ARG A 219 9.72 -3.58 13.34
C ARG A 219 10.63 -3.17 14.50
N TRP A 220 10.80 -1.88 14.72
CA TRP A 220 11.58 -1.36 15.85
C TRP A 220 10.99 -1.80 17.19
N ARG A 221 9.67 -1.68 17.33
CA ARG A 221 8.94 -2.15 18.51
C ARG A 221 9.08 -3.66 18.67
N TYR A 222 9.01 -4.44 17.59
CA TYR A 222 9.23 -5.89 17.61
C TYR A 222 10.61 -6.21 18.15
N LEU A 223 11.67 -5.62 17.62
CA LEU A 223 13.04 -5.87 18.07
C LEU A 223 13.27 -5.51 19.55
N ARG A 224 12.53 -4.53 20.10
CA ARG A 224 12.63 -4.16 21.53
C ARG A 224 11.83 -5.07 22.47
N THR A 225 10.74 -5.66 21.97
CA THR A 225 9.77 -6.40 22.79
C THR A 225 9.86 -7.92 22.62
N ALA A 226 10.31 -8.37 21.46
CA ALA A 226 10.48 -9.78 21.16
C ALA A 226 11.66 -10.34 21.95
N ARG A 227 11.41 -11.37 22.74
CA ARG A 227 12.43 -12.05 23.55
C ARG A 227 12.10 -13.54 23.60
N MET A 228 13.14 -14.35 23.48
CA MET A 228 13.08 -15.76 23.87
C MET A 228 13.70 -15.84 25.26
N PHE A 229 13.02 -16.50 26.19
CA PHE A 229 13.55 -16.73 27.52
C PHE A 229 13.40 -18.21 27.87
N VAL A 230 14.46 -18.75 28.44
CA VAL A 230 14.46 -20.05 29.08
C VAL A 230 14.67 -19.80 30.56
N ASP A 231 13.71 -20.28 31.34
CA ASP A 231 13.73 -20.30 32.80
C ASP A 231 13.81 -21.76 33.26
N ASP A 232 14.08 -21.99 34.54
CA ASP A 232 14.23 -23.34 35.11
C ASP A 232 13.02 -24.23 34.82
N PHE A 233 11.84 -23.62 34.75
CA PHE A 233 10.55 -24.31 34.59
C PHE A 233 9.91 -24.10 33.23
N ASN A 234 10.22 -23.03 32.51
CA ASN A 234 9.44 -22.60 31.35
C ASN A 234 10.32 -22.11 30.21
N VAL A 235 9.94 -22.51 29.00
CA VAL A 235 10.43 -21.94 27.75
C VAL A 235 9.34 -21.04 27.20
N GLY A 236 9.69 -19.80 26.86
CA GLY A 236 8.71 -18.88 26.35
C GLY A 236 9.20 -17.89 25.32
N GLN A 237 8.23 -17.30 24.63
CA GLN A 237 8.43 -16.25 23.66
C GLN A 237 7.48 -15.10 23.97
N SER A 238 8.02 -13.88 23.99
CA SER A 238 7.22 -12.65 23.89
C SER A 238 7.27 -12.14 22.47
N GLY A 239 6.11 -11.77 21.91
CA GLY A 239 5.99 -11.17 20.58
C GLY A 239 5.48 -9.73 20.65
N LEU A 240 5.32 -9.10 19.48
CA LEU A 240 4.85 -7.71 19.35
C LEU A 240 3.40 -7.51 19.83
N PHE A 241 2.54 -8.52 19.59
CA PHE A 241 1.09 -8.47 19.84
C PHE A 241 0.55 -9.67 20.62
N VAL A 242 1.37 -10.69 20.88
CA VAL A 242 0.95 -11.93 21.52
C VAL A 242 1.30 -11.89 23.00
N SER A 243 0.31 -12.15 23.87
CA SER A 243 0.54 -12.41 25.30
C SER A 243 1.59 -13.51 25.45
N ARG A 244 2.61 -13.23 26.27
CA ARG A 244 3.76 -14.11 26.57
C ARG A 244 3.34 -15.58 26.55
N ARG A 245 3.82 -16.36 25.57
CA ARG A 245 3.57 -17.80 25.53
C ARG A 245 4.66 -18.49 26.34
N THR A 246 4.28 -19.27 27.33
CA THR A 246 5.16 -20.09 28.16
C THR A 246 4.73 -21.54 28.04
N VAL A 247 5.71 -22.41 27.90
CA VAL A 247 5.53 -23.86 27.83
C VAL A 247 6.46 -24.47 28.89
N PRO A 248 6.01 -25.45 29.69
CA PRO A 248 6.87 -26.12 30.65
C PRO A 248 8.08 -26.75 29.96
N ARG A 249 9.26 -26.56 30.55
CA ARG A 249 10.52 -27.12 30.03
C ARG A 249 10.44 -28.63 29.84
N SER A 250 9.73 -29.33 30.72
CA SER A 250 9.54 -30.79 30.68
C SER A 250 8.77 -31.30 29.46
N GLU A 251 7.98 -30.44 28.81
CA GLU A 251 7.23 -30.81 27.60
C GLU A 251 8.11 -30.75 26.35
N VAL A 252 9.19 -29.96 26.37
CA VAL A 252 10.11 -29.84 25.25
C VAL A 252 10.99 -31.09 25.21
N ALA A 253 10.84 -31.90 24.16
CA ALA A 253 11.59 -33.13 23.98
C ALA A 253 12.83 -32.96 23.09
N ARG A 254 12.73 -32.11 22.06
CA ARG A 254 13.80 -31.88 21.08
C ARG A 254 13.65 -30.53 20.40
N ILE A 255 14.75 -30.02 19.85
CA ILE A 255 14.76 -28.83 19.01
C ILE A 255 15.04 -29.25 17.57
N PHE A 256 14.18 -28.85 16.64
CA PHE A 256 14.33 -29.11 15.21
C PHE A 256 14.66 -27.81 14.48
N ILE A 257 15.74 -27.83 13.71
CA ILE A 257 16.18 -26.70 12.88
C ILE A 257 16.05 -27.02 11.40
N CYS A 258 15.48 -26.10 10.63
CA CYS A 258 15.29 -26.29 9.19
C CYS A 258 15.18 -25.00 8.40
N ALA A 259 15.51 -25.06 7.12
CA ALA A 259 15.17 -24.04 6.14
C ALA A 259 13.77 -24.29 5.56
N VAL A 260 13.01 -23.21 5.34
CA VAL A 260 11.71 -23.25 4.67
C VAL A 260 11.78 -22.45 3.38
N THR A 261 11.57 -23.14 2.26
CA THR A 261 11.57 -22.55 0.91
C THR A 261 10.16 -22.16 0.50
N GLN A 262 9.92 -20.87 0.26
CA GLN A 262 8.63 -20.42 -0.27
C GLN A 262 8.64 -20.52 -1.81
N PRO A 263 7.51 -20.90 -2.45
CA PRO A 263 7.46 -21.10 -3.92
C PRO A 263 7.92 -19.90 -4.76
N ARG A 264 7.81 -18.68 -4.23
CA ARG A 264 8.25 -17.43 -4.88
C ARG A 264 8.97 -16.50 -3.90
N GLY A 265 9.51 -17.04 -2.81
CA GLY A 265 10.04 -16.27 -1.71
C GLY A 265 11.44 -16.71 -1.27
N PRO A 266 12.11 -15.90 -0.45
CA PRO A 266 13.41 -16.25 0.09
C PRO A 266 13.33 -17.49 0.98
N VAL A 267 14.46 -18.18 1.12
CA VAL A 267 14.62 -19.24 2.11
C VAL A 267 14.62 -18.61 3.50
N SER A 268 13.79 -19.12 4.39
CA SER A 268 13.66 -18.66 5.77
C SER A 268 14.06 -19.76 6.75
N HIS A 269 14.95 -19.46 7.69
CA HIS A 269 15.37 -20.42 8.72
C HIS A 269 14.37 -20.46 9.87
N ARG A 270 14.14 -21.64 10.45
CA ARG A 270 13.22 -21.84 11.58
C ARG A 270 13.78 -22.77 12.66
N VAL A 271 13.57 -22.37 13.90
CA VAL A 271 13.79 -23.19 15.09
C VAL A 271 12.44 -23.61 15.63
N LEU A 272 12.21 -24.91 15.78
CA LEU A 272 11.00 -25.49 16.33
C LEU A 272 11.34 -26.22 17.63
N ALA A 273 10.68 -25.86 18.73
CA ALA A 273 10.69 -26.66 19.94
C ALA A 273 9.53 -27.66 19.85
N LEU A 274 9.85 -28.95 19.82
CA LEU A 274 8.88 -30.02 19.63
C LEU A 274 8.64 -30.78 20.93
N ASP A 275 7.41 -31.26 21.10
CA ASP A 275 7.08 -32.22 22.14
C ASP A 275 7.54 -33.65 21.77
N ARG A 276 7.23 -34.62 22.64
CA ARG A 276 7.54 -36.05 22.40
C ARG A 276 6.79 -36.64 21.20
N ASN A 277 5.63 -36.10 20.87
CA ASN A 277 4.76 -36.55 19.77
C ASN A 277 5.18 -35.93 18.42
N GLY A 278 6.04 -34.91 18.44
CA GLY A 278 6.45 -34.16 17.26
C GLY A 278 5.60 -32.90 17.00
N ASP A 279 4.74 -32.51 17.92
CA ASP A 279 3.97 -31.28 17.82
C ASP A 279 4.83 -30.06 18.19
N ALA A 280 4.68 -28.99 17.40
CA ALA A 280 5.43 -27.75 17.59
C ALA A 280 4.84 -26.92 18.74
N LEU A 281 5.52 -26.93 19.89
CA LEU A 281 5.16 -26.16 21.08
C LEU A 281 5.52 -24.68 20.93
N VAL A 282 6.73 -24.40 20.46
CA VAL A 282 7.24 -23.04 20.25
C VAL A 282 7.92 -22.97 18.88
N ARG A 283 7.74 -21.84 18.21
CA ARG A 283 8.31 -21.60 16.88
C ARG A 283 8.97 -20.24 16.83
N VAL A 284 10.22 -20.24 16.39
CA VAL A 284 11.02 -19.04 16.29
C VAL A 284 11.65 -18.95 14.91
N THR A 285 11.61 -17.76 14.32
CA THR A 285 12.31 -17.47 13.07
C THR A 285 13.81 -17.49 13.33
N GLY A 286 14.54 -18.39 12.68
CA GLY A 286 15.99 -18.55 12.83
C GLY A 286 16.81 -17.45 12.14
N GLU A 287 16.19 -16.51 11.42
CA GLU A 287 16.90 -15.40 10.77
C GLU A 287 17.50 -14.39 11.76
N ASP A 288 16.94 -14.31 12.97
CA ASP A 288 17.36 -13.36 14.01
C ASP A 288 18.28 -14.00 15.07
N PHE A 289 18.63 -15.29 14.92
CA PHE A 289 19.41 -16.06 15.87
C PHE A 289 20.60 -16.75 15.18
N LEU A 290 21.77 -16.71 15.82
CA LEU A 290 22.93 -17.45 15.36
C LEU A 290 22.79 -18.94 15.74
N MET A 291 23.40 -19.84 14.95
CA MET A 291 23.41 -21.27 15.27
C MET A 291 23.98 -21.54 16.66
N ASP A 292 25.01 -20.80 17.06
CA ASP A 292 25.63 -20.92 18.38
C ASP A 292 24.65 -20.55 19.51
N GLU A 293 23.80 -19.56 19.29
CA GLU A 293 22.78 -19.13 20.26
C GLU A 293 21.68 -20.19 20.39
N VAL A 294 21.27 -20.80 19.26
CA VAL A 294 20.31 -21.92 19.27
C VAL A 294 20.89 -23.15 19.96
N THR A 295 22.18 -23.42 19.74
CA THR A 295 22.89 -24.55 20.36
C THR A 295 23.02 -24.34 21.86
N ALA A 296 23.31 -23.12 22.30
CA ALA A 296 23.35 -22.76 23.72
C ALA A 296 21.99 -22.96 24.39
N VAL A 297 20.90 -22.55 23.74
CA VAL A 297 19.52 -22.77 24.23
C VAL A 297 19.20 -24.26 24.33
N ALA A 298 19.58 -25.06 23.34
CA ALA A 298 19.34 -26.51 23.37
C ALA A 298 20.15 -27.22 24.46
N HIS A 299 21.41 -26.82 24.63
CA HIS A 299 22.29 -27.31 25.68
C HIS A 299 21.72 -26.99 27.07
N ASP A 300 21.28 -25.74 27.28
CA ASP A 300 20.65 -25.32 28.54
C ASP A 300 19.38 -26.11 28.84
N LEU A 301 18.58 -26.40 27.81
CA LEU A 301 17.39 -27.25 27.91
C LEU A 301 17.71 -28.74 28.11
N SER A 302 18.93 -29.16 27.81
CA SER A 302 19.37 -30.57 27.81
C SER A 302 18.56 -31.44 26.85
N VAL A 303 18.21 -30.88 25.69
CA VAL A 303 17.45 -31.57 24.63
C VAL A 303 18.31 -31.75 23.37
N PRO A 304 18.14 -32.85 22.62
CA PRO A 304 18.84 -33.04 21.37
C PRO A 304 18.41 -32.01 20.31
N ILE A 305 19.37 -31.61 19.48
CA ILE A 305 19.13 -30.82 18.27
C ILE A 305 19.06 -31.77 17.09
N GLU A 306 18.01 -31.64 16.28
CA GLU A 306 17.82 -32.40 15.05
C GLU A 306 17.67 -31.44 13.85
N GLY A 307 18.04 -31.93 12.66
CA GLY A 307 17.94 -31.16 11.42
C GLY A 307 19.19 -30.33 11.10
N SER A 308 19.09 -29.51 10.06
CA SER A 308 20.15 -28.59 9.63
C SER A 308 19.53 -27.42 8.85
N TRP A 309 20.21 -26.28 8.82
CA TRP A 309 19.86 -25.17 7.94
C TRP A 309 19.93 -25.52 6.45
N ASP A 310 20.70 -26.55 6.09
CA ASP A 310 20.81 -27.02 4.71
C ASP A 310 19.59 -27.85 4.28
N GLN A 311 18.81 -28.35 5.26
CA GLN A 311 17.59 -29.11 4.98
C GLN A 311 16.44 -28.15 4.70
N ALA A 312 16.15 -27.98 3.41
CA ALA A 312 15.03 -27.17 2.93
C ALA A 312 13.73 -27.98 2.85
N PHE A 313 12.68 -27.46 3.48
CA PHE A 313 11.32 -27.98 3.39
C PHE A 313 10.40 -26.96 2.73
N THR A 314 9.47 -27.44 1.91
CA THR A 314 8.35 -26.60 1.49
C THR A 314 7.36 -26.44 2.65
N PRO A 315 6.54 -25.36 2.70
CA PRO A 315 5.53 -25.18 3.74
C PRO A 315 4.55 -26.36 3.86
N SER A 316 4.23 -27.03 2.75
CA SER A 316 3.36 -28.21 2.76
C SER A 316 4.05 -29.43 3.36
N GLN A 317 5.33 -29.67 3.04
CA GLN A 317 6.13 -30.75 3.64
C GLN A 317 6.36 -30.54 5.13
N LEU A 318 6.61 -29.29 5.54
CA LEU A 318 6.76 -28.96 6.95
C LEU A 318 5.45 -29.20 7.70
N ARG A 319 4.31 -28.84 7.11
CA ARG A 319 2.97 -29.07 7.71
C ARG A 319 2.60 -30.56 7.76
N SER A 320 2.96 -31.35 6.76
CA SER A 320 2.72 -32.79 6.80
C SER A 320 3.57 -33.49 7.84
N ARG A 321 4.79 -32.99 8.09
CA ARG A 321 5.71 -33.56 9.08
C ARG A 321 5.41 -33.07 10.50
N PHE A 322 5.01 -31.81 10.64
CA PHE A 322 4.74 -31.12 11.89
C PHE A 322 3.48 -30.25 11.73
N PRO A 323 2.27 -30.78 12.03
CA PRO A 323 1.00 -30.11 11.73
C PRO A 323 0.89 -28.72 12.35
N ALA A 324 1.41 -28.55 13.57
CA ALA A 324 1.41 -27.28 14.31
C ALA A 324 2.54 -26.30 13.91
N ALA A 325 3.47 -26.69 13.02
CA ALA A 325 4.61 -25.83 12.65
C ALA A 325 4.26 -24.72 11.65
N ALA A 326 3.12 -24.83 10.97
CA ALA A 326 2.62 -23.82 10.04
C ALA A 326 1.75 -22.79 10.77
N GLY A 327 2.24 -21.56 10.88
CA GLY A 327 1.50 -20.46 11.49
C GLY A 327 0.30 -20.07 10.66
N TRP A 328 -0.75 -19.61 11.33
CA TRP A 328 -2.00 -19.17 10.69
C TRP A 328 -1.74 -18.13 9.58
N PHE A 329 -0.86 -17.17 9.83
CA PHE A 329 -0.49 -16.14 8.85
C PHE A 329 0.22 -16.69 7.61
N GLU A 330 0.97 -17.78 7.70
CA GLU A 330 1.61 -18.36 6.51
C GLU A 330 0.60 -19.14 5.67
N ALA A 331 -0.38 -19.76 6.32
CA ALA A 331 -1.50 -20.38 5.62
C ALA A 331 -2.41 -19.35 4.93
N HIS A 332 -2.51 -18.14 5.50
CA HIS A 332 -3.42 -17.08 5.03
C HIS A 332 -2.71 -15.83 4.48
N ALA A 333 -1.40 -15.87 4.23
CA ALA A 333 -0.65 -14.70 3.75
C ALA A 333 -1.20 -14.19 2.42
N GLN A 334 -1.52 -15.11 1.50
CA GLN A 334 -2.11 -14.77 0.21
C GLN A 334 -3.50 -14.12 0.33
N PRO A 335 -4.50 -14.72 1.01
CA PRO A 335 -5.81 -14.08 1.14
C PRO A 335 -5.75 -12.75 1.91
N ILE A 336 -4.86 -12.60 2.89
CA ILE A 336 -4.66 -11.31 3.60
C ILE A 336 -4.08 -10.26 2.66
N GLY A 337 -3.05 -10.61 1.88
CA GLY A 337 -2.47 -9.71 0.90
C GLY A 337 -3.47 -9.28 -0.18
N VAL A 338 -4.27 -10.23 -0.68
CA VAL A 338 -5.35 -9.95 -1.64
C VAL A 338 -6.41 -9.06 -1.02
N GLY A 339 -6.86 -9.34 0.22
CA GLY A 339 -7.85 -8.53 0.93
C GLY A 339 -7.40 -7.09 1.15
N LEU A 340 -6.15 -6.89 1.58
CA LEU A 340 -5.55 -5.56 1.71
C LEU A 340 -5.44 -4.83 0.36
N GLY A 341 -5.05 -5.55 -0.70
CA GLY A 341 -5.01 -5.00 -2.07
C GLY A 341 -6.39 -4.54 -2.54
N ILE A 342 -7.43 -5.36 -2.36
CA ILE A 342 -8.81 -5.03 -2.72
C ILE A 342 -9.30 -3.82 -1.92
N ALA A 343 -9.09 -3.80 -0.60
CA ALA A 343 -9.50 -2.69 0.25
C ALA A 343 -8.85 -1.37 -0.19
N LEU A 344 -7.57 -1.39 -0.55
CA LEU A 344 -6.84 -0.22 -1.00
C LEU A 344 -7.33 0.27 -2.37
N CYS A 345 -7.61 -0.65 -3.30
CA CYS A 345 -8.26 -0.32 -4.57
C CYS A 345 -9.63 0.35 -4.35
N LEU A 346 -10.48 -0.21 -3.49
CA LEU A 346 -11.80 0.35 -3.18
C LEU A 346 -11.71 1.76 -2.58
N ILE A 347 -10.78 1.99 -1.65
CA ILE A 347 -10.57 3.33 -1.06
C ILE A 347 -10.25 4.35 -2.15
N VAL A 348 -9.38 4.01 -3.11
CA VAL A 348 -9.06 4.94 -4.20
C VAL A 348 -10.22 5.09 -5.17
N THR A 349 -10.96 4.03 -5.49
CA THR A 349 -12.16 4.14 -6.33
C THR A 349 -13.20 5.07 -5.70
N ILE A 350 -13.47 4.93 -4.40
CA ILE A 350 -14.40 5.81 -3.67
C ILE A 350 -13.90 7.25 -3.66
N TRP A 351 -12.60 7.46 -3.41
CA TRP A 351 -12.01 8.80 -3.44
C TRP A 351 -12.18 9.46 -4.81
N LEU A 352 -11.86 8.73 -5.89
CA LEU A 352 -12.03 9.22 -7.26
C LEU A 352 -13.48 9.61 -7.58
N LEU A 353 -14.44 8.77 -7.16
CA LEU A 353 -15.87 9.02 -7.36
C LEU A 353 -16.42 10.20 -6.54
N THR A 354 -15.76 10.57 -5.44
CA THR A 354 -16.20 11.68 -4.58
C THR A 354 -15.54 13.00 -4.96
N THR A 355 -14.39 12.97 -5.63
CA THR A 355 -13.66 14.16 -6.07
C THR A 355 -14.02 14.64 -7.49
N HIS A 356 -14.61 13.76 -8.31
CA HIS A 356 -15.18 14.11 -9.62
C HIS A 356 -16.68 14.31 -9.51
#